data_AF-A0A354A030-F1
#
_entry.id   AF-A0A354A030-F1
#
_cell.length_a   1.000
_cell.length_b   1.000
_cell.length_c   1.000
_cell.angle_alpha   90.00
_cell.angle_beta   90.00
_cell.angle_gamma   90.00
#
_symmetry.space_group_name_H-M   'P 1'
#
loop_
_entity.id
_entity.type
_entity.pdbx_description
1 polymer ?
#
loop_
_entity_poly.entity_id
_entity_poly.type
_entity_poly.pdbx_seq_one_letter_code
_entity_poly.pdbx_strand_id
1 'polypeptide(L)'
;MELIKFINGCRAVEEAVASIYRTFADFFPEHRSFWEDLYRDELEHSFWLSDTNRAEAIDLLPSEDLMPSMELIDQTLAFATGKSQYIKTNPVTLEEALRIALQLEESMVETFTNEMTANLFSSDYKSLSQKIIEAEKLHISKIEDMMIGKGFLQVS
;
A
#
# COMPACT_ATOMS: atom_id res chain seq x y z
N MET A 1 -19.08 -1.32 12.53
CA MET A 1 -19.34 -1.91 11.20
C MET A 1 -18.50 -1.19 10.12
N GLU A 2 -18.46 0.15 10.13
CA GLU A 2 -17.65 0.95 9.19
C GLU A 2 -16.13 0.83 9.40
N LEU A 3 -15.59 0.80 10.63
CA LEU A 3 -14.14 0.63 10.83
C LEU A 3 -13.61 -0.72 10.29
N ILE A 4 -14.35 -1.81 10.48
CA ILE A 4 -13.96 -3.12 9.94
C ILE A 4 -13.93 -3.07 8.41
N LYS A 5 -14.92 -2.40 7.80
CA LYS A 5 -14.95 -2.19 6.35
C LYS A 5 -13.75 -1.37 5.87
N PHE A 6 -13.39 -0.32 6.60
CA PHE A 6 -12.21 0.50 6.34
C PHE A 6 -10.91 -0.32 6.39
N ILE A 7 -10.68 -1.05 7.49
CA ILE A 7 -9.50 -1.91 7.67
C ILE A 7 -9.42 -2.96 6.57
N ASN A 8 -10.54 -3.60 6.24
CA ASN A 8 -10.61 -4.56 5.13
C ASN A 8 -10.32 -3.90 3.78
N GLY A 9 -10.72 -2.65 3.60
CA GLY A 9 -10.40 -1.85 2.42
C GLY A 9 -8.91 -1.59 2.28
N CYS A 10 -8.26 -1.08 3.34
CA CYS A 10 -6.80 -0.93 3.36
C CYS A 10 -6.10 -2.26 3.07
N ARG A 11 -6.53 -3.34 3.73
CA ARG A 11 -5.96 -4.67 3.52
C ARG A 11 -6.09 -5.15 2.07
N ALA A 12 -7.23 -4.88 1.44
CA ALA A 12 -7.44 -5.24 0.03
C ALA A 12 -6.48 -4.48 -0.90
N VAL A 13 -6.13 -3.23 -0.57
CA VAL A 13 -5.10 -2.46 -1.29
C VAL A 13 -3.73 -3.12 -1.13
N GLU A 14 -3.30 -3.42 0.10
CA GLU A 14 -2.02 -4.11 0.37
C GLU A 14 -1.89 -5.40 -0.45
N GLU A 15 -2.92 -6.26 -0.40
CA GLU A 15 -2.92 -7.54 -1.10
C GLU A 15 -2.90 -7.37 -2.63
N ALA A 16 -3.56 -6.33 -3.15
CA ALA A 16 -3.54 -6.02 -4.59
C ALA A 16 -2.14 -5.59 -5.05
N VAL A 17 -1.46 -4.74 -4.28
CA VAL A 17 -0.11 -4.27 -4.57
C VAL A 17 0.90 -5.41 -4.42
N ALA A 18 0.79 -6.24 -3.38
CA ALA A 18 1.57 -7.46 -3.22
C ALA A 18 1.49 -8.36 -4.47
N SER A 19 0.28 -8.56 -5.02
CA SER A 19 0.10 -9.34 -6.25
C SER A 19 0.82 -8.73 -7.47
N ILE A 20 0.91 -7.40 -7.55
CA ILE A 20 1.64 -6.72 -8.62
C ILE A 20 3.14 -6.97 -8.46
N TYR A 21 3.68 -6.82 -7.24
CA TYR A 21 5.10 -7.07 -6.96
C TYR A 21 5.50 -8.52 -7.20
N ARG A 22 4.64 -9.47 -6.84
CA ARG A 22 4.86 -10.88 -7.20
C ARG A 22 4.96 -11.08 -8.72
N THR A 23 4.12 -10.39 -9.49
CA THR A 23 4.14 -10.43 -10.95
C THR A 23 5.44 -9.82 -11.51
N PHE A 24 5.87 -8.68 -10.98
CA PHE A 24 7.14 -8.05 -11.37
C PHE A 24 8.36 -8.91 -11.02
N ALA A 25 8.36 -9.62 -9.89
CA ALA A 25 9.41 -10.59 -9.56
C ALA A 25 9.56 -11.70 -10.61
N ASP A 26 8.45 -12.10 -11.26
CA ASP A 26 8.47 -13.08 -12.33
C ASP A 26 8.87 -12.47 -13.69
N PHE A 27 8.50 -11.22 -13.97
CA PHE A 27 8.87 -10.52 -15.21
C PHE A 27 10.33 -10.05 -15.23
N PHE A 28 10.91 -9.74 -14.08
CA PHE A 28 12.27 -9.22 -13.96
C PHE A 28 13.15 -10.12 -13.07
N PRO A 29 13.55 -11.33 -13.53
CA PRO A 29 14.36 -12.25 -12.73
C PRO A 29 15.66 -11.66 -12.19
N GLU A 30 16.30 -10.75 -12.94
CA GLU A 30 17.52 -10.04 -12.51
C GLU A 30 17.29 -9.12 -11.30
N HIS A 31 16.05 -8.71 -11.06
CA HIS A 31 15.64 -7.85 -9.95
C HIS A 31 14.62 -8.55 -9.05
N ARG A 32 14.56 -9.89 -9.11
CA ARG A 32 13.62 -10.70 -8.35
C ARG A 32 13.69 -10.42 -6.85
N SER A 33 14.89 -10.35 -6.27
CA SER A 33 15.04 -10.10 -4.82
C SER A 33 14.39 -8.77 -4.41
N PHE A 34 14.59 -7.71 -5.19
CA PHE A 34 14.00 -6.41 -4.92
C PHE A 34 12.46 -6.48 -4.88
N TRP A 35 11.85 -7.12 -5.89
CA TRP A 35 10.40 -7.27 -5.97
C TRP A 35 9.83 -8.25 -4.95
N GLU A 36 10.56 -9.33 -4.64
CA GLU A 36 10.17 -10.29 -3.59
C GLU A 36 10.27 -9.69 -2.20
N ASP A 37 11.17 -8.73 -1.97
CA ASP A 37 11.27 -8.00 -0.71
C ASP A 37 10.01 -7.13 -0.51
N LEU A 38 9.67 -6.27 -1.49
CA LEU A 38 8.44 -5.47 -1.45
C LEU A 38 7.18 -6.33 -1.32
N TYR A 39 7.09 -7.43 -2.08
CA TYR A 39 5.98 -8.37 -1.96
C TYR A 39 5.77 -8.91 -0.54
N ARG A 40 6.87 -9.24 0.16
CA ARG A 40 6.79 -9.76 1.53
C ARG A 40 6.41 -8.67 2.51
N ASP A 41 6.93 -7.46 2.33
CA ASP A 41 6.59 -6.30 3.15
C ASP A 41 5.07 -6.03 3.07
N GLU A 42 4.46 -5.99 1.87
CA GLU A 42 3.00 -5.79 1.73
C GLU A 42 2.14 -6.90 2.35
N LEU A 43 2.60 -8.16 2.26
CA LEU A 43 1.90 -9.25 2.93
C LEU A 43 1.97 -9.11 4.45
N GLU A 44 3.08 -8.60 4.97
CA GLU A 44 3.22 -8.32 6.39
C GLU A 44 2.30 -7.16 6.82
N HIS A 45 2.17 -6.12 6.00
CA HIS A 45 1.24 -5.00 6.24
C HIS A 45 -0.21 -5.48 6.27
N SER A 46 -0.62 -6.26 5.27
CA SER A 46 -1.93 -6.93 5.23
C SER A 46 -2.17 -7.77 6.49
N PHE A 47 -1.15 -8.50 6.95
CA PHE A 47 -1.24 -9.28 8.18
C PHE A 47 -1.43 -8.40 9.41
N TRP A 48 -0.70 -7.28 9.55
CA TRP A 48 -0.89 -6.35 10.67
C TRP A 48 -2.29 -5.72 10.69
N LEU A 49 -2.88 -5.47 9.52
CA LEU A 49 -4.27 -5.01 9.38
C LEU A 49 -5.30 -6.11 9.73
N SER A 50 -4.92 -7.38 9.58
CA SER A 50 -5.78 -8.53 9.86
C SER A 50 -5.79 -8.98 11.33
N ASP A 51 -4.87 -8.49 12.17
CA ASP A 51 -4.76 -8.95 13.57
C ASP A 51 -5.98 -8.51 14.41
N THR A 52 -6.94 -9.43 14.48
CA THR A 52 -8.23 -9.30 15.17
C THR A 52 -8.15 -9.07 16.67
N ASN A 53 -6.98 -9.22 17.33
CA ASN A 53 -6.84 -8.89 18.75
C ASN A 53 -7.02 -7.39 19.05
N ARG A 54 -7.08 -6.53 18.02
CA ARG A 54 -7.40 -5.10 18.14
C ARG A 54 -8.88 -4.78 17.98
N ALA A 55 -9.69 -5.72 17.47
CA ALA A 55 -11.13 -5.52 17.23
C ALA A 55 -11.96 -5.47 18.54
N GLU A 56 -11.42 -5.86 19.68
CA GLU A 56 -12.10 -5.68 20.98
C GLU A 56 -12.13 -4.22 21.46
N ALA A 57 -11.41 -3.30 20.80
CA ALA A 57 -11.45 -1.86 21.08
C ALA A 57 -12.57 -1.11 20.32
N ILE A 58 -13.45 -1.81 19.60
CA ILE A 58 -14.53 -1.25 18.76
C ILE A 58 -15.58 -0.44 19.55
N ASP A 59 -15.66 -0.58 20.88
CA ASP A 59 -16.55 0.23 21.72
C ASP A 59 -16.04 1.67 21.97
N LEU A 60 -14.84 2.02 21.51
CA LEU A 60 -14.23 3.36 21.65
C LEU A 60 -14.20 4.15 20.33
N LEU A 61 -15.00 3.75 19.35
CA LEU A 61 -14.99 4.42 18.05
C LEU A 61 -15.41 5.89 18.16
N PRO A 62 -14.74 6.79 17.42
CA PRO A 62 -15.25 8.13 17.17
C PRO A 62 -16.69 8.08 16.64
N SER A 63 -17.47 9.15 16.87
CA SER A 63 -18.78 9.33 16.23
C SER A 63 -18.70 9.14 14.72
N GLU A 64 -19.78 8.69 14.06
CA GLU A 64 -19.82 8.43 12.60
C GLU A 64 -19.26 9.59 11.75
N ASP A 65 -19.36 10.84 12.20
CA ASP A 65 -18.80 12.04 11.55
C ASP A 65 -17.25 12.10 11.52
N LEU A 66 -16.58 11.23 12.27
CA LEU A 66 -15.13 11.07 12.36
C LEU A 66 -14.71 9.69 11.84
N MET A 67 -15.50 9.06 10.98
CA MET A 67 -15.07 7.84 10.29
C MET A 67 -14.37 8.19 8.98
N PRO A 68 -13.27 7.48 8.63
CA PRO A 68 -12.60 7.71 7.38
C PRO A 68 -13.51 7.39 6.18
N SER A 69 -13.37 8.16 5.10
CA SER A 69 -14.07 7.90 3.85
C SER A 69 -13.51 6.64 3.19
N MET A 70 -14.41 5.86 2.58
CA MET A 70 -14.00 4.75 1.71
C MET A 70 -13.57 5.23 0.33
N GLU A 71 -13.80 6.50 -0.02
CA GLU A 71 -13.59 7.01 -1.38
C GLU A 71 -12.14 6.86 -1.85
N LEU A 72 -11.16 7.30 -1.03
CA LEU A 72 -9.74 7.19 -1.39
C LEU A 72 -9.28 5.73 -1.44
N ILE A 73 -9.77 4.89 -0.53
CA ILE A 73 -9.48 3.44 -0.57
C ILE A 73 -10.01 2.82 -1.86
N ASP A 74 -11.27 3.09 -2.20
CA ASP A 74 -11.91 2.52 -3.38
C ASP A 74 -11.20 2.98 -4.67
N GLN A 75 -10.77 4.25 -4.72
CA GLN A 75 -9.98 4.79 -5.82
C GLN A 75 -8.61 4.11 -5.94
N THR A 76 -7.88 3.98 -4.83
CA THR A 76 -6.55 3.33 -4.79
C THR A 76 -6.66 1.84 -5.15
N LEU A 77 -7.68 1.15 -4.65
CA LEU A 77 -7.94 -0.26 -4.99
C LEU A 77 -8.29 -0.42 -6.48
N ALA A 78 -9.12 0.48 -7.03
CA ALA A 78 -9.47 0.47 -8.45
C ALA A 78 -8.22 0.74 -9.32
N PHE A 79 -7.35 1.66 -8.91
CA PHE A 79 -6.09 1.93 -9.58
C PHE A 79 -5.17 0.71 -9.57
N ALA A 80 -4.93 0.10 -8.41
CA ALA A 80 -4.11 -1.11 -8.27
C ALA A 80 -4.67 -2.28 -9.12
N THR A 81 -5.98 -2.52 -9.05
CA THR A 81 -6.63 -3.58 -9.84
C THR A 81 -6.51 -3.31 -11.35
N GLY A 82 -6.69 -2.06 -11.77
CA GLY A 82 -6.50 -1.65 -13.17
C GLY A 82 -5.07 -1.89 -13.66
N LYS A 83 -4.06 -1.55 -12.84
CA LYS A 83 -2.66 -1.84 -13.16
C LYS A 83 -2.38 -3.34 -13.21
N SER A 84 -2.90 -4.11 -12.26
CA SER A 84 -2.77 -5.58 -12.25
C SER A 84 -3.35 -6.22 -13.52
N GLN A 85 -4.49 -5.73 -14.03
CA GLN A 85 -5.06 -6.21 -15.28
C GLN A 85 -4.23 -5.79 -16.50
N TYR A 86 -3.72 -4.56 -16.50
CA TYR A 86 -2.87 -4.04 -17.56
C TYR A 86 -1.58 -4.87 -17.72
N ILE A 87 -0.84 -5.11 -16.63
CA ILE A 87 0.44 -5.84 -16.67
C ILE A 87 0.29 -7.31 -17.05
N LYS A 88 -0.87 -7.93 -16.82
CA LYS A 88 -1.15 -9.32 -17.23
C LYS A 88 -1.30 -9.48 -18.73
N THR A 89 -1.67 -8.41 -19.42
CA THR A 89 -2.02 -8.43 -20.84
C THR A 89 -1.05 -7.66 -21.72
N ASN A 90 -0.16 -6.86 -21.12
CA ASN A 90 0.82 -6.04 -21.84
C ASN A 90 2.23 -6.30 -21.31
N PRO A 91 3.24 -6.44 -22.18
CA PRO A 91 4.62 -6.42 -21.74
C PRO A 91 4.94 -5.03 -21.16
N VAL A 92 5.62 -5.01 -20.02
CA VAL A 92 6.07 -3.78 -19.36
C VAL A 92 7.59 -3.78 -19.26
N THR A 93 8.18 -2.62 -19.48
CA THR A 93 9.61 -2.40 -19.22
C THR A 93 9.87 -2.28 -17.73
N LEU A 94 11.13 -2.43 -17.31
CA LEU A 94 11.52 -2.23 -15.92
C LEU A 94 11.23 -0.80 -15.45
N GLU A 95 11.46 0.20 -16.32
CA GLU A 95 11.17 1.59 -16.00
C GLU A 95 9.67 1.80 -15.74
N GLU A 96 8.81 1.28 -16.62
CA GLU A 96 7.36 1.36 -16.44
C GLU A 96 6.91 0.63 -15.17
N ALA A 97 7.48 -0.54 -14.87
CA ALA A 97 7.18 -1.27 -13.65
C ALA A 97 7.54 -0.47 -12.38
N LEU A 98 8.72 0.16 -12.36
CA LEU A 98 9.15 1.02 -11.25
C LEU A 98 8.28 2.28 -11.14
N ARG A 99 7.86 2.89 -12.26
CA ARG A 99 6.92 4.02 -12.25
C ARG A 99 5.54 3.63 -11.73
N ILE A 100 5.05 2.44 -12.11
CA ILE A 100 3.79 1.90 -11.59
C ILE A 100 3.90 1.66 -10.09
N ALA A 101 4.99 1.03 -9.64
CA ALA A 101 5.24 0.79 -8.21
C ALA A 101 5.26 2.09 -7.43
N LEU A 102 6.04 3.09 -7.88
CA LEU A 102 6.12 4.39 -7.23
C LEU A 102 4.74 5.07 -7.09
N GLN A 103 3.94 5.06 -8.16
CA GLN A 103 2.58 5.63 -8.12
C GLN A 103 1.65 4.90 -7.15
N LEU A 104 1.80 3.58 -7.00
CA LEU A 104 1.01 2.81 -6.04
C LEU A 104 1.36 3.19 -4.61
N GLU A 105 2.65 3.23 -4.29
CA GLU A 105 3.15 3.60 -2.97
C GLU A 105 2.74 5.03 -2.57
N GLU A 106 2.89 6.00 -3.48
CA GLU A 106 2.46 7.38 -3.25
C GLU A 106 0.95 7.46 -2.97
N SER A 107 0.14 6.70 -3.73
CA SER A 107 -1.32 6.66 -3.53
C SER A 107 -1.69 6.00 -2.20
N MET A 108 -0.94 4.99 -1.75
CA MET A 108 -1.14 4.34 -0.46
C MET A 108 -0.80 5.26 0.70
N VAL A 109 0.35 5.95 0.64
CA VAL A 109 0.72 6.97 1.64
C VAL A 109 -0.33 8.07 1.71
N GLU A 110 -0.82 8.57 0.57
CA GLU A 110 -1.89 9.57 0.53
C GLU A 110 -3.17 9.04 1.18
N THR A 111 -3.61 7.85 0.78
CA THR A 111 -4.82 7.20 1.30
C THR A 111 -4.72 7.01 2.81
N PHE A 112 -3.64 6.40 3.30
CA PHE A 112 -3.48 6.10 4.71
C PHE A 112 -3.25 7.36 5.54
N THR A 113 -2.53 8.36 5.03
CA THR A 113 -2.35 9.63 5.75
C THR A 113 -3.67 10.38 5.86
N ASN A 114 -4.41 10.55 4.76
CA ASN A 114 -5.66 11.31 4.78
C ASN A 114 -6.72 10.61 5.63
N GLU A 115 -6.84 9.29 5.49
CA GLU A 115 -7.92 8.55 6.12
C GLU A 115 -7.61 8.14 7.57
N MET A 116 -6.37 7.72 7.88
CA MET A 116 -6.02 7.28 9.24
C MET A 116 -5.67 8.44 10.19
N THR A 117 -5.15 9.56 9.68
CA THR A 117 -4.78 10.71 10.53
C THR A 117 -5.98 11.57 10.91
N ALA A 118 -7.03 11.58 10.10
CA ALA A 118 -8.25 12.31 10.42
C ALA A 118 -8.99 11.73 11.64
N ASN A 119 -8.88 10.40 11.89
CA ASN A 119 -10.03 9.69 12.45
C ASN A 119 -9.74 8.51 13.40
N LEU A 120 -8.52 8.31 13.90
CA LEU A 120 -8.22 7.26 14.89
C LEU A 120 -7.67 7.84 16.21
N PHE A 121 -8.58 8.18 17.13
CA PHE A 121 -8.29 8.70 18.48
C PHE A 121 -8.07 7.61 19.55
N SER A 122 -7.63 6.40 19.18
CA SER A 122 -7.14 5.39 20.13
C SER A 122 -5.64 5.17 19.94
N SER A 123 -4.89 5.10 21.06
CA SER A 123 -3.42 5.01 21.07
C SER A 123 -2.88 3.84 20.26
N ASP A 124 -3.61 2.73 20.26
CA ASP A 124 -3.16 1.49 19.64
C ASP A 124 -3.25 1.56 18.12
N TYR A 125 -4.29 2.20 17.57
CA TYR A 125 -4.45 2.34 16.13
C TYR A 125 -3.57 3.45 15.55
N LYS A 126 -3.32 4.52 16.31
CA LYS A 126 -2.34 5.55 15.93
C LYS A 126 -0.94 4.95 15.72
N SER A 127 -0.55 3.97 16.55
CA SER A 127 0.73 3.28 16.39
C SER A 127 0.78 2.40 15.14
N LEU A 128 -0.33 1.77 14.76
CA LEU A 128 -0.41 0.92 13.57
C LEU A 128 -0.39 1.75 12.28
N SER A 129 -1.19 2.82 12.23
CA SER A 129 -1.25 3.70 11.06
C SER A 129 0.08 4.37 10.78
N GLN A 130 0.76 4.85 11.83
CA GLN A 130 2.12 5.40 11.70
C GLN A 130 3.11 4.35 11.19
N LYS A 131 3.04 3.13 11.73
CA LYS A 131 3.93 2.04 11.30
C LYS A 131 3.77 1.71 9.81
N ILE A 132 2.53 1.60 9.32
CA ILE A 132 2.27 1.32 7.89
C ILE A 132 2.73 2.50 7.03
N ILE A 133 2.35 3.73 7.36
CA ILE A 133 2.76 4.93 6.59
C ILE A 133 4.30 5.07 6.52
N GLU A 134 5.01 4.78 7.61
CA GLU A 134 6.47 4.79 7.61
C GLU A 134 7.06 3.69 6.73
N ALA A 135 6.44 2.51 6.70
CA ALA A 135 6.87 1.42 5.83
C ALA A 135 6.66 1.74 4.34
N GLU A 136 5.50 2.27 3.95
CA GLU A 136 5.26 2.69 2.55
C GLU A 136 6.25 3.78 2.09
N LYS A 137 6.59 4.73 2.98
CA LYS A 137 7.62 5.73 2.66
C LYS A 137 8.99 5.12 2.44
N LEU A 138 9.32 4.03 3.14
CA LEU A 138 10.54 3.28 2.87
C LEU A 138 10.47 2.57 1.52
N HIS A 139 9.31 2.08 1.09
CA HIS A 139 9.13 1.51 -0.25
C HIS A 139 9.34 2.55 -1.35
N ILE A 140 8.76 3.74 -1.20
CA ILE A 140 9.01 4.89 -2.09
C ILE A 140 10.52 5.12 -2.22
N SER A 141 11.23 5.26 -1.11
CA SER A 141 12.68 5.47 -1.12
C SER A 141 13.44 4.33 -1.81
N LYS A 142 13.10 3.06 -1.53
CA LYS A 142 13.73 1.89 -2.18
C LYS A 142 13.52 1.92 -3.70
N ILE A 143 12.31 2.28 -4.16
CA ILE A 143 11.97 2.35 -5.58
C ILE A 143 12.71 3.51 -6.26
N GLU A 144 12.72 4.69 -5.63
CA GLU A 144 13.47 5.86 -6.14
C GLU A 144 14.96 5.56 -6.27
N ASP A 145 15.57 4.95 -5.24
CA ASP A 145 16.99 4.55 -5.26
C ASP A 145 17.28 3.59 -6.42
N MET A 146 16.39 2.61 -6.65
CA MET A 146 16.49 1.69 -7.78
C MET A 146 16.35 2.42 -9.13
N MET A 147 15.41 3.37 -9.24
CA MET A 147 15.23 4.18 -10.45
C MET A 147 16.45 5.06 -10.73
N ILE A 148 17.04 5.68 -9.71
CA ILE A 148 18.29 6.46 -9.82
C ILE A 148 19.44 5.56 -10.26
N GLY A 149 19.61 4.41 -9.60
CA GLY A 149 20.66 3.44 -9.94
C GLY A 149 20.56 2.89 -11.36
N LYS A 150 19.36 2.88 -11.95
CA LYS A 150 19.10 2.50 -13.35
C LYS A 150 19.11 3.67 -14.33
N GLY A 151 19.20 4.90 -13.85
CA GLY A 151 19.16 6.11 -14.68
C GLY A 151 17.77 6.51 -15.18
N PHE A 152 16.70 6.00 -14.55
CA PHE A 152 15.31 6.32 -14.87
C PHE A 152 14.77 7.57 -14.14
N LEU A 153 15.46 7.98 -13.07
CA LEU A 153 15.18 9.19 -12.30
C LEU A 153 16.45 10.02 -12.17
N GLN A 154 16.35 11.32 -12.41
CA GLN A 154 17.44 12.27 -12.18
C GLN A 154 17.24 12.93 -10.83
N VAL A 155 18.28 12.90 -10.00
CA VAL A 155 18.35 13.71 -8.78
C VAL A 155 18.67 15.15 -9.19
N SER A 156 17.82 16.09 -8.76
CA SER A 156 17.98 17.53 -9.01
C SER A 156 19.04 18.18 -8.13
#